data_AF-M3DAE3-F1
#
_entry.id   AF-M3DAE3-F1
#
_cell.length_a   1.000
_cell.length_b   1.000
_cell.length_c   1.000
_cell.angle_alpha   90.00
_cell.angle_beta   90.00
_cell.angle_gamma   90.00
#
_symmetry.space_group_name_H-M   'P 1'
#
loop_
_entity.id
_entity.type
_entity.pdbx_description
1 polymer ?
#
loop_
_entity_poly.entity_id
_entity_poly.type
_entity_poly.pdbx_seq_one_letter_code
_entity_poly.pdbx_strand_id
1 'polypeptide(L)'
;MGWLWSSSSDDAVTSTTPNESLPKQPPKETPVALTEEQRMRIFGRPSSTPSSASSQQTQADAELEALIQEFSSSDPTNPSKARTALEKAEQTALPAQDRHEPLPISRTLPDGSLDISPSAILPRTLSCRQAFDQAFYCQSVGGKFNDIYRYGHLRPCSEQWGAFWFCMRTRTLPEKEKEVEVARYYRERDEKRKLEKGSSEDVWEIRTRAVDRAFWRDPDEDASEVGKDGISGPE
;
A
#
# COMPACT_ATOMS: atom_id res chain seq x y z
N MET A 1 12.21 32.70 20.36
CA MET A 1 13.40 33.24 19.68
C MET A 1 14.61 32.90 20.51
N GLY A 2 15.59 32.21 19.94
CA GLY A 2 16.89 31.92 20.57
C GLY A 2 17.14 30.44 20.86
N TRP A 3 17.73 29.74 19.89
CA TRP A 3 18.37 28.44 20.08
C TRP A 3 19.81 28.68 20.56
N LEU A 4 20.24 27.99 21.62
CA LEU A 4 21.63 27.95 22.07
C LEU A 4 22.14 26.52 22.01
N TRP A 5 23.13 26.28 21.15
CA TRP A 5 23.98 25.11 21.14
C TRP A 5 25.33 25.56 21.70
N SER A 6 25.85 24.83 22.69
CA SER A 6 27.22 24.95 23.17
C SER A 6 27.91 23.62 22.86
N SER A 7 28.90 23.66 21.97
CA SER A 7 29.85 22.57 21.78
C SER A 7 31.00 22.74 22.75
N SER A 8 31.42 21.68 23.42
CA SER A 8 32.76 21.55 23.96
C SER A 8 33.29 20.17 23.65
N SER A 9 34.25 20.15 22.74
CA SER A 9 35.20 19.07 22.49
C SER A 9 36.18 19.01 23.65
N ASP A 10 36.64 17.82 24.02
CA ASP A 10 37.99 17.64 24.57
C ASP A 10 38.48 16.22 24.30
N ASP A 11 39.68 16.16 23.72
CA ASP A 11 40.48 14.98 23.46
C ASP A 11 41.83 15.17 24.18
N ALA A 12 42.38 14.06 24.69
CA ALA A 12 43.81 13.71 24.77
C ALA A 12 44.67 13.94 26.07
N VAL A 13 45.26 12.81 26.53
CA VAL A 13 46.68 12.57 26.94
C VAL A 13 47.08 12.37 28.43
N THR A 14 47.27 11.07 28.78
CA THR A 14 48.47 10.37 29.34
C THR A 14 49.04 10.64 30.75
N SER A 15 49.03 9.62 31.64
CA SER A 15 50.21 8.84 32.14
C SER A 15 50.01 8.17 33.54
N THR A 16 50.59 6.95 33.68
CA THR A 16 51.21 6.35 34.90
C THR A 16 50.45 5.26 35.72
N THR A 17 51.01 4.03 35.70
CA THR A 17 50.82 2.82 36.55
C THR A 17 51.63 2.87 37.86
N PRO A 18 51.45 2.05 38.95
CA PRO A 18 51.21 0.58 38.91
C PRO A 18 50.36 -0.11 40.03
N ASN A 19 49.91 -1.34 39.72
CA ASN A 19 49.66 -2.57 40.52
C ASN A 19 49.09 -2.54 41.96
N GLU A 20 47.99 -3.30 42.24
CA GLU A 20 47.93 -4.46 43.17
C GLU A 20 46.48 -4.91 43.55
N SER A 21 46.18 -6.19 43.29
CA SER A 21 45.21 -7.14 43.94
C SER A 21 43.66 -7.00 43.85
N LEU A 22 43.05 -8.17 43.56
CA LEU A 22 41.62 -8.60 43.42
C LEU A 22 40.91 -8.71 44.83
N PRO A 23 39.58 -9.01 45.01
CA PRO A 23 38.61 -9.49 44.00
C PRO A 23 37.10 -9.10 44.11
N LYS A 24 36.36 -9.49 43.04
CA LYS A 24 34.98 -10.06 43.00
C LYS A 24 33.78 -9.09 42.87
N GLN A 25 33.16 -9.02 41.67
CA GLN A 25 31.68 -9.05 41.41
C GLN A 25 31.32 -8.85 39.89
N PRO A 26 30.06 -9.15 39.45
CA PRO A 26 29.71 -9.89 38.22
C PRO A 26 29.45 -8.97 36.98
N PRO A 27 28.98 -9.48 35.82
CA PRO A 27 29.33 -8.93 34.50
C PRO A 27 28.70 -7.55 34.23
N LYS A 28 29.51 -6.69 33.60
CA LYS A 28 29.15 -5.35 33.13
C LYS A 28 28.13 -5.45 31.99
N GLU A 29 26.93 -4.94 32.23
CA GLU A 29 25.98 -4.60 31.15
C GLU A 29 26.43 -3.29 30.47
N THR A 30 26.34 -3.29 29.14
CA THR A 30 26.65 -2.16 28.25
C THR A 30 25.81 -0.91 28.57
N PRO A 31 26.32 0.32 28.39
CA PRO A 31 25.66 1.57 28.80
C PRO A 31 24.47 2.00 27.91
N VAL A 32 23.89 1.09 27.11
CA VAL A 32 22.87 1.40 26.09
C VAL A 32 21.51 0.75 26.41
N ALA A 33 21.33 0.18 27.60
CA ALA A 33 20.00 -0.21 28.08
C ALA A 33 19.39 0.97 28.84
N LEU A 34 18.25 1.48 28.36
CA LEU A 34 17.44 2.43 29.12
C LEU A 34 17.09 1.81 30.47
N THR A 35 17.30 2.56 31.54
CA THR A 35 16.84 2.12 32.87
C THR A 35 15.33 1.90 32.85
N GLU A 36 14.85 0.94 33.62
CA GLU A 36 13.42 0.59 33.68
C GLU A 36 12.54 1.82 33.99
N GLU A 37 13.05 2.74 34.83
CA GLU A 37 12.46 4.06 35.10
C GLU A 37 12.32 4.94 33.84
N GLN A 38 13.36 5.03 33.01
CA GLN A 38 13.31 5.80 31.75
C GLN A 38 12.39 5.14 30.75
N ARG A 39 12.38 3.80 30.69
CA ARG A 39 11.46 3.04 29.85
C ARG A 39 10.00 3.31 30.22
N MET A 40 9.70 3.34 31.52
CA MET A 40 8.36 3.61 32.05
C MET A 40 7.87 5.04 31.78
N ARG A 41 8.78 6.03 31.73
CA ARG A 41 8.43 7.41 31.35
C ARG A 41 8.21 7.60 29.85
N ILE A 42 9.00 6.90 29.00
CA ILE A 42 8.95 7.04 27.54
C ILE A 42 7.78 6.26 26.94
N PHE A 43 7.54 5.02 27.42
CA PHE A 43 6.55 4.12 26.84
C PHE A 43 5.26 4.01 27.67
N GLY A 44 5.22 4.60 28.86
CA GLY A 44 4.10 4.48 29.80
C GLY A 44 4.04 3.10 30.47
N ARG A 45 3.36 3.04 31.63
CA ARG A 45 3.03 1.77 32.28
C ARG A 45 2.05 1.00 31.38
N PRO A 46 2.24 -0.30 31.09
CA PRO A 46 1.17 -1.11 30.52
C PRO A 46 0.02 -1.09 31.54
N SER A 47 -1.09 -0.46 31.19
CA SER A 47 -2.22 -0.32 32.09
C SER A 47 -2.86 -1.69 32.31
N SER A 48 -2.60 -2.34 33.43
CA SER A 48 -3.57 -3.24 34.04
C SER A 48 -4.52 -2.39 34.87
N THR A 49 -5.54 -1.84 34.22
CA THR A 49 -6.71 -1.31 34.93
C THR A 49 -7.76 -2.43 35.00
N PRO A 50 -8.14 -2.91 36.19
CA PRO A 50 -9.26 -3.83 36.32
C PRO A 50 -10.58 -3.05 36.39
N SER A 51 -11.65 -3.65 35.87
CA SER A 51 -13.05 -3.25 36.05
C SER A 51 -13.52 -2.12 35.13
N SER A 52 -13.82 -2.37 33.86
CA SER A 52 -15.15 -2.84 33.42
C SER A 52 -15.14 -3.39 31.98
N ALA A 53 -13.95 -3.48 31.36
CA ALA A 53 -13.76 -3.99 30.00
C ALA A 53 -13.41 -5.50 29.96
N SER A 54 -13.48 -6.20 31.10
CA SER A 54 -13.10 -7.63 31.17
C SER A 54 -13.96 -8.49 30.25
N SER A 55 -15.25 -8.21 30.09
CA SER A 55 -16.11 -9.02 29.22
C SER A 55 -15.75 -8.85 27.74
N GLN A 56 -15.52 -7.61 27.29
CA GLN A 56 -15.14 -7.34 25.91
C GLN A 56 -13.74 -7.84 25.58
N GLN A 57 -12.78 -7.69 26.50
CA GLN A 57 -11.43 -8.18 26.32
C GLN A 57 -11.38 -9.72 26.31
N THR A 58 -12.08 -10.39 27.23
CA THR A 58 -12.18 -11.86 27.25
C THR A 58 -12.90 -12.39 26.01
N GLN A 59 -13.89 -11.66 25.47
CA GLN A 59 -14.54 -12.03 24.22
C GLN A 59 -13.59 -11.89 23.02
N ALA A 60 -12.82 -10.80 22.95
CA ALA A 60 -11.84 -10.59 21.88
C ALA A 60 -10.70 -11.63 21.92
N ASP A 61 -10.23 -12.00 23.11
CA ASP A 61 -9.20 -13.03 23.28
C ASP A 61 -9.74 -14.42 22.87
N ALA A 62 -11.00 -14.74 23.20
CA ALA A 62 -11.64 -15.98 22.77
C ALA A 62 -11.89 -16.06 21.25
N GLU A 63 -12.26 -14.94 20.61
CA GLU A 63 -12.42 -14.85 19.16
C GLU A 63 -11.07 -15.00 18.44
N LEU A 64 -10.00 -14.41 18.98
CA LEU A 64 -8.64 -14.56 18.44
C LEU A 64 -8.12 -16.00 18.57
N GLU A 65 -8.37 -16.65 19.71
CA GLU A 65 -7.93 -18.02 19.95
C GLU A 65 -8.66 -19.02 19.03
N ALA A 66 -9.96 -18.82 18.78
CA ALA A 66 -10.73 -19.59 17.82
C ALA A 66 -10.18 -19.46 16.38
N LEU A 67 -9.79 -18.26 15.98
CA LEU A 67 -9.17 -18.00 14.66
C LEU A 67 -7.80 -18.70 14.53
N ILE A 68 -6.96 -18.62 15.54
CA ILE A 68 -5.64 -19.30 15.56
C ILE A 68 -5.82 -20.82 15.49
N GLN A 69 -6.86 -21.36 16.15
CA GLN A 69 -7.20 -22.78 16.10
C GLN A 69 -7.67 -23.23 14.71
N GLU A 70 -8.37 -22.36 13.98
CA GLU A 70 -8.79 -22.61 12.61
C GLU A 70 -7.59 -22.71 11.65
N PHE A 71 -6.63 -21.77 11.72
CA PHE A 71 -5.43 -21.81 10.88
C PHE A 71 -4.46 -22.94 11.25
N SER A 72 -4.37 -23.30 12.52
CA SER A 72 -3.49 -24.39 12.97
C SER A 72 -4.04 -25.78 12.63
N SER A 73 -5.35 -25.90 12.36
CA SER A 73 -6.00 -27.17 11.98
C SER A 73 -6.07 -27.41 10.47
N SER A 74 -5.66 -26.44 9.63
CA SER A 74 -5.49 -26.62 8.19
C SER A 74 -4.14 -27.28 7.86
N ASP A 75 -4.13 -28.60 7.86
CA ASP A 75 -3.03 -29.44 7.36
C ASP A 75 -3.09 -29.47 5.80
N PRO A 76 -2.03 -29.07 5.05
CA PRO A 76 -2.07 -28.91 3.59
C PRO A 76 -2.19 -30.22 2.80
N THR A 77 -2.24 -31.37 3.48
CA THR A 77 -2.18 -32.70 2.88
C THR A 77 -3.54 -33.29 2.50
N ASN A 78 -4.66 -32.61 2.79
CA ASN A 78 -5.99 -33.16 2.57
C ASN A 78 -6.98 -32.14 1.91
N PRO A 79 -7.22 -32.23 0.58
CA PRO A 79 -7.96 -31.21 -0.17
C PRO A 79 -9.45 -31.10 0.21
N SER A 80 -10.01 -32.12 0.86
CA SER A 80 -11.40 -32.13 1.30
C SER A 80 -11.66 -31.21 2.51
N LYS A 81 -10.68 -31.02 3.41
CA LYS A 81 -10.84 -30.13 4.58
C LYS A 81 -10.66 -28.66 4.23
N ALA A 82 -9.80 -28.35 3.26
CA ALA A 82 -9.61 -26.98 2.77
C ALA A 82 -10.89 -26.41 2.12
N ARG A 83 -11.67 -27.25 1.43
CA ARG A 83 -12.98 -26.87 0.87
C ARG A 83 -14.03 -26.59 1.94
N THR A 84 -14.08 -27.40 2.99
CA THR A 84 -15.02 -27.19 4.11
C THR A 84 -14.68 -25.96 4.93
N ALA A 85 -13.40 -25.61 5.07
CA ALA A 85 -12.97 -24.35 5.70
C ALA A 85 -13.37 -23.12 4.85
N LEU A 86 -13.28 -23.24 3.52
CA LEU A 86 -13.70 -22.18 2.58
C LEU A 86 -15.23 -21.96 2.61
N GLU A 87 -16.02 -23.04 2.66
CA GLU A 87 -17.49 -22.96 2.81
C GLU A 87 -17.93 -22.48 4.20
N LYS A 88 -17.16 -22.78 5.25
CA LYS A 88 -17.46 -22.34 6.62
C LYS A 88 -17.09 -20.86 6.86
N ALA A 89 -16.04 -20.37 6.20
CA ALA A 89 -15.71 -18.95 6.14
C ALA A 89 -16.79 -18.13 5.39
N GLU A 90 -17.49 -18.73 4.42
CA GLU A 90 -18.60 -18.10 3.70
C GLU A 90 -19.89 -18.02 4.55
N GLN A 91 -20.07 -18.90 5.53
CA GLN A 91 -21.27 -18.99 6.37
C GLN A 91 -21.15 -18.28 7.72
N THR A 92 -19.95 -17.88 8.14
CA THR A 92 -19.72 -17.13 9.40
C THR A 92 -19.66 -15.61 9.17
N ALA A 93 -20.25 -15.11 8.09
CA ALA A 93 -20.58 -13.70 7.94
C ALA A 93 -21.78 -13.36 8.86
N LEU A 94 -21.47 -12.97 10.10
CA LEU A 94 -22.40 -12.34 11.05
C LEU A 94 -23.00 -11.04 10.45
N PRO A 95 -24.15 -10.57 10.98
CA PRO A 95 -25.18 -9.87 10.23
C PRO A 95 -24.72 -8.51 9.72
N ALA A 96 -25.33 -8.08 8.62
CA ALA A 96 -25.24 -6.77 8.00
C ALA A 96 -25.17 -5.63 9.04
N GLN A 97 -23.96 -5.27 9.47
CA GLN A 97 -23.68 -3.90 9.82
C GLN A 97 -23.41 -3.18 8.50
N ASP A 98 -24.03 -2.01 8.33
CA ASP A 98 -23.91 -1.04 7.23
C ASP A 98 -22.45 -0.69 6.88
N ARG A 99 -21.67 -1.67 6.41
CA ARG A 99 -20.66 -1.40 5.42
C ARG A 99 -21.45 -1.23 4.15
N HIS A 100 -21.72 0.02 3.80
CA HIS A 100 -21.82 0.41 2.40
C HIS A 100 -20.52 -0.06 1.74
N GLU A 101 -20.48 -1.33 1.32
CA GLU A 101 -19.57 -1.79 0.31
C GLU A 101 -19.98 -1.01 -0.93
N PRO A 102 -19.16 -0.05 -1.41
CA PRO A 102 -19.51 0.67 -2.61
C PRO A 102 -19.65 -0.36 -3.70
N LEU A 103 -20.86 -0.47 -4.24
CA LEU A 103 -21.19 -1.39 -5.33
C LEU A 103 -20.09 -1.32 -6.38
N PRO A 104 -19.57 -2.46 -6.87
CA PRO A 104 -18.58 -2.45 -7.93
C PRO A 104 -19.18 -1.70 -9.11
N ILE A 105 -18.58 -0.56 -9.45
CA ILE A 105 -19.03 0.29 -10.55
C ILE A 105 -18.96 -0.56 -11.83
N SER A 106 -20.11 -1.03 -12.30
CA SER A 106 -20.15 -1.90 -13.48
C SER A 106 -19.80 -1.06 -14.70
N ARG A 107 -18.61 -1.29 -15.26
CA ARG A 107 -18.16 -0.68 -16.52
C ARG A 107 -18.81 -1.34 -17.75
N THR A 108 -19.90 -2.07 -17.57
CA THR A 108 -20.61 -2.77 -18.64
C THR A 108 -21.76 -1.89 -19.13
N LEU A 109 -21.79 -1.59 -20.42
CA LEU A 109 -22.96 -1.04 -21.08
C LEU A 109 -24.14 -2.04 -20.97
N PRO A 110 -25.38 -1.57 -21.13
CA PRO A 110 -26.56 -2.45 -21.19
C PRO A 110 -26.49 -3.51 -22.32
N ASP A 111 -25.59 -3.33 -23.29
CA ASP A 111 -25.29 -4.28 -24.38
C ASP A 111 -24.22 -5.33 -23.99
N GLY A 112 -23.74 -5.31 -22.75
CA GLY A 112 -22.69 -6.23 -22.26
C GLY A 112 -21.26 -5.87 -22.71
N SER A 113 -21.08 -4.86 -23.56
CA SER A 113 -19.75 -4.34 -23.91
C SER A 113 -19.14 -3.52 -22.76
N LEU A 114 -17.81 -3.47 -22.68
CA LEU A 114 -17.11 -2.61 -21.72
C LEU A 114 -17.16 -1.15 -22.19
N ASP A 115 -17.44 -0.21 -21.28
CA ASP A 115 -17.32 1.22 -21.52
C ASP A 115 -15.87 1.66 -21.38
N ILE A 116 -15.20 1.92 -22.52
CA ILE A 116 -13.82 2.42 -22.59
C ILE A 116 -13.78 3.95 -22.75
N SER A 117 -14.92 4.65 -22.58
CA SER A 117 -14.92 6.11 -22.62
C SER A 117 -14.03 6.68 -21.50
N PRO A 118 -13.31 7.79 -21.74
CA PRO A 118 -12.46 8.41 -20.72
C PRO A 118 -13.27 8.74 -19.46
N SER A 119 -14.55 9.09 -19.57
CA SER A 119 -15.46 9.34 -18.44
C SER A 119 -15.77 8.12 -17.56
N ALA A 120 -15.72 6.91 -18.11
CA ALA A 120 -16.00 5.66 -17.40
C ALA A 120 -14.76 5.11 -16.65
N ILE A 121 -13.56 5.54 -17.05
CA ILE A 121 -12.30 5.13 -16.41
C ILE A 121 -12.11 5.86 -15.07
N LEU A 122 -12.65 7.08 -14.93
CA LEU A 122 -12.43 7.90 -13.74
C LEU A 122 -13.11 7.32 -12.50
N PRO A 123 -12.42 7.32 -11.34
CA PRO A 123 -13.02 6.91 -10.07
C PRO A 123 -14.22 7.79 -9.69
N ARG A 124 -15.26 7.18 -9.13
CA ARG A 124 -16.44 7.87 -8.56
C ARG A 124 -16.46 7.87 -7.03
N THR A 125 -15.70 6.96 -6.43
CA THR A 125 -15.60 6.84 -4.98
C THR A 125 -14.20 7.23 -4.53
N LEU A 126 -14.11 7.79 -3.32
CA LEU A 126 -12.83 8.07 -2.68
C LEU A 126 -12.93 7.76 -1.18
N SER A 127 -11.86 7.16 -0.63
CA SER A 127 -11.71 6.90 0.80
C SER A 127 -10.80 7.94 1.45
N CYS A 128 -11.31 8.69 2.43
CA CYS A 128 -10.51 9.70 3.14
C CYS A 128 -9.38 9.07 3.95
N ARG A 129 -9.60 7.86 4.48
CA ARG A 129 -8.58 7.14 5.22
C ARG A 129 -7.41 6.77 4.31
N GLN A 130 -7.72 6.22 3.14
CA GLN A 130 -6.70 5.87 2.16
C GLN A 130 -5.95 7.10 1.64
N ALA A 131 -6.66 8.21 1.40
CA ALA A 131 -6.03 9.47 1.00
C ALA A 131 -5.08 10.02 2.08
N PHE A 132 -5.45 9.90 3.35
CA PHE A 132 -4.59 10.24 4.48
C PHE A 132 -3.36 9.35 4.53
N ASP A 133 -3.53 8.03 4.47
CA ASP A 133 -2.42 7.08 4.57
C ASP A 133 -1.41 7.29 3.43
N GLN A 134 -1.86 7.63 2.22
CA GLN A 134 -1.00 8.01 1.10
C GLN A 134 -0.23 9.32 1.35
N ALA A 135 -0.90 10.34 1.89
CA ALA A 135 -0.26 11.63 2.20
C ALA A 135 0.78 11.49 3.32
N PHE A 136 0.45 10.73 4.36
CA PHE A 136 1.35 10.44 5.47
C PHE A 136 2.55 9.61 5.03
N TYR A 137 2.33 8.57 4.23
CA TYR A 137 3.41 7.75 3.70
C TYR A 137 4.39 8.59 2.85
N CYS A 138 3.89 9.49 2.01
CA CYS A 138 4.73 10.39 1.22
C CYS A 138 5.63 11.27 2.09
N GLN A 139 5.13 11.74 3.24
CA GLN A 139 5.90 12.59 4.16
C GLN A 139 6.82 11.80 5.10
N SER A 140 6.56 10.50 5.27
CA SER A 140 7.35 9.63 6.13
C SER A 140 8.79 9.49 5.63
N VAL A 141 9.73 9.25 6.56
CA VAL A 141 11.14 9.03 6.23
C VAL A 141 11.31 7.84 5.29
N GLY A 142 10.52 6.78 5.47
CA GLY A 142 10.53 5.61 4.59
C GLY A 142 10.08 5.94 3.16
N GLY A 143 9.03 6.76 3.01
CA GLY A 143 8.57 7.24 1.71
C GLY A 143 9.60 8.16 1.03
N LYS A 144 10.22 9.07 1.78
CA LYS A 144 11.25 9.98 1.26
C LYS A 144 12.54 9.27 0.84
N PHE A 145 12.95 8.22 1.55
CA PHE A 145 14.08 7.40 1.12
C PHE A 145 13.78 6.72 -0.23
N ASN A 146 12.57 6.20 -0.42
CA ASN A 146 12.14 5.59 -1.67
C ASN A 146 12.13 6.61 -2.84
N ASP A 147 11.65 7.83 -2.58
CA ASP A 147 11.66 8.92 -3.57
C ASP A 147 13.07 9.24 -4.06
N ILE A 148 14.03 9.37 -3.14
CA ILE A 148 15.44 9.63 -3.49
C ILE A 148 16.02 8.44 -4.25
N TYR A 149 15.77 7.20 -3.81
CA TYR A 149 16.29 6.01 -4.47
C TYR A 149 15.76 5.85 -5.90
N ARG A 150 14.46 6.07 -6.14
CA ARG A 150 13.86 5.87 -7.48
C ARG A 150 14.06 7.05 -8.41
N TYR A 151 13.99 8.28 -7.91
CA TYR A 151 13.94 9.49 -8.74
C TYR A 151 15.15 10.40 -8.57
N GLY A 152 16.02 10.15 -7.58
CA GLY A 152 17.19 11.00 -7.29
C GLY A 152 16.84 12.35 -6.66
N HIS A 153 15.57 12.63 -6.36
CA HIS A 153 15.12 13.87 -5.75
C HIS A 153 13.89 13.64 -4.87
N LEU A 154 13.69 14.53 -3.90
CA LEU A 154 12.51 14.51 -3.05
C LEU A 154 11.28 14.96 -3.85
N ARG A 155 10.29 14.09 -3.98
CA ARG A 155 9.02 14.44 -4.63
C ARG A 155 8.18 15.33 -3.71
N PRO A 156 7.48 16.35 -4.25
CA PRO A 156 6.51 17.11 -3.46
C PRO A 156 5.29 16.24 -3.12
N CYS A 157 4.83 16.28 -1.87
CA CYS A 157 3.64 15.54 -1.39
C CYS A 157 2.32 16.31 -1.54
N SER A 158 2.33 17.44 -2.23
CA SER A 158 1.16 18.33 -2.33
C SER A 158 -0.03 17.68 -3.02
N GLU A 159 0.20 16.75 -3.95
CA GLU A 159 -0.86 16.02 -4.65
C GLU A 159 -1.65 15.10 -3.71
N GLN A 160 -0.95 14.34 -2.87
CA GLN A 160 -1.55 13.42 -1.90
C GLN A 160 -2.28 14.18 -0.80
N TRP A 161 -1.68 15.26 -0.29
CA TRP A 161 -2.36 16.15 0.66
C TRP A 161 -3.58 16.84 0.06
N GLY A 162 -3.50 17.26 -1.21
CA GLY A 162 -4.63 17.82 -1.95
C GLY A 162 -5.82 16.85 -2.02
N ALA A 163 -5.55 15.57 -2.28
CA ALA A 163 -6.58 14.53 -2.30
C ALA A 163 -7.22 14.31 -0.93
N PHE A 164 -6.44 14.32 0.15
CA PHE A 164 -6.94 14.22 1.51
C PHE A 164 -7.87 15.41 1.86
N TRP A 165 -7.40 16.64 1.64
CA TRP A 165 -8.21 17.83 1.94
C TRP A 165 -9.46 17.93 1.07
N PHE A 166 -9.37 17.51 -0.19
CA PHE A 166 -10.53 17.35 -1.05
C PHE A 166 -11.54 16.38 -0.45
N CYS A 167 -11.11 15.19 -0.02
CA CYS A 167 -11.99 14.22 0.62
C CYS A 167 -12.67 14.76 1.88
N MET A 168 -11.89 15.42 2.74
CA MET A 168 -12.42 16.01 3.97
C MET A 168 -13.46 17.11 3.71
N ARG A 169 -13.34 17.83 2.58
CA ARG A 169 -14.30 18.85 2.14
C ARG A 169 -15.54 18.24 1.48
N THR A 170 -15.39 17.19 0.68
CA THR A 170 -16.52 16.59 -0.06
C THR A 170 -17.29 15.56 0.74
N ARG A 171 -16.80 15.11 1.91
CA ARG A 171 -17.49 14.08 2.72
C ARG A 171 -18.89 14.45 3.18
N THR A 172 -19.21 15.74 3.28
CA THR A 172 -20.54 16.21 3.72
C THR A 172 -21.53 16.36 2.58
N LEU A 173 -21.09 16.20 1.32
CA LEU A 173 -21.96 16.26 0.15
C LEU A 173 -22.80 14.99 0.02
N PRO A 174 -24.00 15.07 -0.57
CA PRO A 174 -24.80 13.90 -0.89
C PRO A 174 -24.07 13.01 -1.91
N GLU A 175 -24.30 11.71 -1.84
CA GLU A 175 -23.56 10.69 -2.60
C GLU A 175 -23.51 10.97 -4.11
N LYS A 176 -24.65 11.32 -4.71
CA LYS A 176 -24.74 11.65 -6.15
C LYS A 176 -23.87 12.84 -6.55
N GLU A 177 -23.83 13.89 -5.74
CA GLU A 177 -23.00 15.06 -6.03
C GLU A 177 -21.52 14.78 -5.75
N LYS A 178 -21.24 14.01 -4.69
CA LYS A 178 -19.90 13.56 -4.36
C LYS A 178 -19.27 12.77 -5.51
N GLU A 179 -20.00 11.85 -6.14
CA GLU A 179 -19.49 11.06 -7.27
C GLU A 179 -19.09 11.92 -8.47
N VAL A 180 -19.91 12.94 -8.78
CA VAL A 180 -19.64 13.88 -9.87
C VAL A 180 -18.41 14.73 -9.55
N GLU A 181 -18.33 15.22 -8.31
CA GLU A 181 -17.22 16.03 -7.84
C GLU A 181 -15.90 15.25 -7.80
N VAL A 182 -15.94 13.99 -7.35
CA VAL A 182 -14.79 13.08 -7.35
C VAL A 182 -14.31 12.82 -8.77
N ALA A 183 -15.21 12.51 -9.70
CA ALA A 183 -14.84 12.35 -11.11
C ALA A 183 -14.19 13.63 -11.66
N ARG A 184 -14.74 14.81 -11.35
CA ARG A 184 -14.15 16.08 -11.80
C ARG A 184 -12.75 16.28 -11.23
N TYR A 185 -12.55 16.05 -9.94
CA TYR A 185 -11.24 16.18 -9.28
C TYR A 185 -10.17 15.29 -9.93
N TYR A 186 -10.50 14.02 -10.18
CA TYR A 186 -9.56 13.10 -10.83
C TYR A 186 -9.26 13.51 -12.28
N ARG A 187 -10.25 14.05 -13.00
CA ARG A 187 -10.06 14.58 -14.36
C ARG A 187 -9.04 15.72 -14.37
N GLU A 188 -9.29 16.74 -13.55
CA GLU A 188 -8.42 17.92 -13.45
C GLU A 188 -7.00 17.55 -12.99
N ARG A 189 -6.90 16.61 -12.04
CA ARG A 189 -5.60 16.10 -11.57
C ARG A 189 -4.82 15.39 -12.67
N ASP A 190 -5.50 14.55 -13.46
CA ASP A 190 -4.84 13.79 -14.52
C ASP A 190 -4.48 14.70 -15.70
N GLU A 191 -5.32 15.70 -16.05
CA GLU A 191 -4.99 16.76 -17.01
C GLU A 191 -3.77 17.57 -16.56
N LYS A 192 -3.73 18.02 -15.29
CA LYS A 192 -2.56 18.70 -14.73
C LYS A 192 -1.31 17.84 -14.81
N ARG A 193 -1.42 16.54 -14.50
CA ARG A 193 -0.28 15.62 -14.58
C ARG A 193 0.21 15.45 -16.01
N LYS A 194 -0.71 15.35 -16.99
CA LYS A 194 -0.36 15.30 -18.41
C LYS A 194 0.38 16.55 -18.87
N LEU A 195 -0.03 17.73 -18.40
CA LEU A 195 0.65 18.99 -18.71
C LEU A 195 2.05 19.08 -18.07
N GLU A 196 2.20 18.64 -16.82
CA GLU A 196 3.48 18.75 -16.10
C GLU A 196 4.50 17.68 -16.50
N LYS A 197 4.05 16.45 -16.80
CA LYS A 197 4.93 15.29 -17.04
C LYS A 197 4.95 14.82 -18.50
N GLY A 198 4.09 15.37 -19.35
CA GLY A 198 3.85 14.87 -20.70
C GLY A 198 2.91 13.66 -20.73
N SER A 199 2.30 13.42 -21.90
CA SER A 199 1.65 12.14 -22.22
C SER A 199 2.70 11.18 -22.77
N SER A 200 2.53 9.88 -22.56
CA SER A 200 3.36 8.89 -23.24
C SER A 200 3.23 9.00 -24.76
N GLU A 201 2.07 9.43 -25.26
CA GLU A 201 1.81 9.65 -26.68
C GLU A 201 2.71 10.74 -27.30
N ASP A 202 3.24 11.65 -26.46
CA ASP A 202 4.16 12.70 -26.92
C ASP A 202 5.57 12.14 -27.19
N VAL A 203 5.90 11.00 -26.59
CA VAL A 203 7.21 10.35 -26.75
C VAL A 203 7.24 9.42 -27.96
N TRP A 204 6.08 8.94 -28.44
CA TRP A 204 5.97 7.94 -29.50
C TRP A 204 5.24 8.48 -30.72
N GLU A 205 5.94 8.57 -31.85
CA GLU A 205 5.33 8.88 -33.13
C GLU A 205 4.64 7.65 -33.73
N ILE A 206 3.50 7.87 -34.39
CA ILE A 206 2.78 6.81 -35.11
C ILE A 206 3.67 6.31 -36.25
N ARG A 207 3.89 4.99 -36.28
CA ARG A 207 4.70 4.38 -37.34
C ARG A 207 3.98 4.50 -38.69
N THR A 208 4.66 5.07 -39.67
CA THR A 208 4.15 5.20 -41.05
C THR A 208 4.41 3.96 -41.91
N ARG A 209 5.34 3.10 -41.50
CA ARG A 209 5.71 1.86 -42.20
C ARG A 209 5.36 0.61 -41.40
N ALA A 210 5.18 -0.53 -42.06
CA ALA A 210 5.01 -1.80 -41.37
C ALA A 210 6.29 -2.22 -40.61
N VAL A 211 6.15 -3.13 -39.64
CA VAL A 211 7.30 -3.72 -38.95
C VAL A 211 7.78 -4.90 -39.76
N ASP A 212 9.02 -4.83 -40.25
CA ASP A 212 9.59 -5.89 -41.07
C ASP A 212 9.74 -7.21 -40.30
N ARG A 213 10.10 -7.14 -39.00
CA ARG A 213 10.24 -8.30 -38.11
C ARG A 213 9.69 -8.00 -36.72
N ALA A 214 8.56 -8.59 -36.37
CA ALA A 214 7.98 -8.44 -35.04
C ALA A 214 8.33 -9.67 -34.19
N PHE A 215 9.00 -9.46 -33.05
CA PHE A 215 9.25 -10.53 -32.07
C PHE A 215 9.82 -11.82 -32.69
N TRP A 216 10.94 -11.71 -33.40
CA TRP A 216 11.68 -12.83 -34.03
C TRP A 216 10.94 -13.60 -35.13
N ARG A 217 9.70 -13.20 -35.47
CA ARG A 217 8.89 -13.81 -36.52
C ARG A 217 8.79 -12.86 -37.71
N ASP A 218 9.03 -13.40 -38.90
CA ASP A 218 8.88 -12.69 -40.16
C ASP A 218 7.45 -12.93 -40.69
N PRO A 219 6.59 -11.90 -40.74
CA PRO A 219 5.18 -12.02 -41.16
C PRO A 219 4.99 -12.32 -42.66
N ASP A 220 6.07 -12.28 -43.44
CA ASP A 220 6.06 -12.60 -44.86
C ASP A 220 6.39 -14.10 -45.12
N GLU A 221 6.96 -14.82 -44.14
CA GLU A 221 7.25 -16.26 -44.28
C GLU A 221 5.96 -17.09 -44.18
N ASP A 222 5.08 -16.77 -43.22
CA ASP A 222 3.80 -17.47 -43.00
C ASP A 222 2.73 -17.16 -44.06
N ALA A 223 2.80 -16.00 -44.73
CA ALA A 223 1.95 -15.70 -45.88
C ALA A 223 2.29 -16.57 -47.11
N SER A 224 3.53 -17.08 -47.21
CA SER A 224 3.99 -17.89 -48.34
C SER A 224 3.66 -19.39 -48.21
N GLU A 225 3.31 -19.86 -47.01
CA GLU A 225 2.94 -21.27 -46.77
C GLU A 225 1.43 -21.54 -46.91
N VAL A 226 0.57 -20.55 -46.61
CA VAL A 226 -0.90 -20.70 -46.73
C VAL A 226 -1.37 -20.85 -48.19
N GLY A 227 -0.52 -20.51 -49.17
CA GLY A 227 -0.81 -20.66 -50.61
C GLY A 227 -0.46 -22.02 -51.22
N LYS A 228 0.15 -22.96 -50.50
CA LYS A 228 0.63 -24.24 -51.06
C LYS A 228 -0.27 -25.46 -50.81
N ASP A 229 -1.24 -25.38 -49.91
CA ASP A 229 -2.08 -26.54 -49.52
C ASP A 229 -3.45 -26.60 -50.21
N GLY A 230 -3.66 -25.83 -51.28
CA GLY A 230 -4.96 -25.70 -51.94
C GLY A 230 -4.95 -25.92 -53.44
N ILE A 231 -4.52 -27.10 -53.93
CA ILE A 231 -5.07 -27.76 -55.14
C ILE A 231 -4.33 -29.09 -55.42
N SER A 232 -4.97 -30.20 -55.05
CA SER A 232 -4.84 -31.49 -55.74
C SER A 232 -6.17 -32.23 -55.60
N GLY A 233 -7.10 -31.91 -56.51
CA GLY A 233 -8.31 -32.71 -56.70
C GLY A 233 -7.98 -34.03 -57.40
N PRO A 234 -8.66 -35.15 -57.07
CA PRO A 234 -8.42 -36.43 -57.71
C PRO A 234 -9.05 -36.48 -59.11
N GLU A 235 -8.26 -36.89 -60.11
CA GLU A 235 -8.75 -37.55 -61.35
C GLU A 235 -8.77 -39.07 -61.15
#